data_AF-A0A938BMJ2-F1
#
_entry.id   AF-A0A938BMJ2-F1
#
_cell.length_a   1.000
_cell.length_b   1.000
_cell.length_c   1.000
_cell.angle_alpha   90.00
_cell.angle_beta   90.00
_cell.angle_gamma   90.00
#
_symmetry.space_group_name_H-M   'P 1'
#
loop_
_entity.id
_entity.type
_entity.pdbx_description
1 polymer ?
#
loop_
_entity_poly.entity_id
_entity_poly.type
_entity_poly.pdbx_seq_one_letter_code
_entity_poly.pdbx_strand_id
1 'polypeptide(L)'
;RQEALAGGIHVATETDVEIGVAGDPPVAAPGWLRYRSRTPPGQPWVSASVASLASGVFYGNQDLHISGVLSGELTIAARGDIRIEDDLRYLGSDPQGTPLPGCTDLLGCVAEGNIIFADNAANRNNLVVNAVLMALDTSITAQNYNTGVPRGTLTIWGGLIQKYRGPVGTFSGGAITTGYRKDYHYDTRVTARTPPAFPLTGAYEQVAWLETWDDSYPF
;
A
#
# COMPACT_ATOMS: atom_id res chain seq x y z
N ARG A 1 -11.85 9.93 -1.84
CA ARG A 1 -13.23 9.85 -2.40
C ARG A 1 -13.46 10.77 -3.61
N GLN A 2 -13.25 12.09 -3.52
CA GLN A 2 -13.50 13.00 -4.66
C GLN A 2 -12.70 12.61 -5.91
N GLU A 3 -11.42 12.25 -5.74
CA GLU A 3 -10.53 11.82 -6.84
C GLU A 3 -10.99 10.53 -7.54
N ALA A 4 -11.58 9.59 -6.80
CA ALA A 4 -12.15 8.38 -7.40
C ALA A 4 -13.41 8.69 -8.21
N LEU A 5 -14.21 9.67 -7.77
CA LEU A 5 -15.39 10.14 -8.50
C LEU A 5 -15.02 11.01 -9.71
N ALA A 6 -13.77 11.51 -9.77
CA ALA A 6 -13.23 12.35 -10.84
C ALA A 6 -12.36 11.56 -11.83
N GLY A 7 -12.77 10.33 -12.17
CA GLY A 7 -12.08 9.50 -13.17
C GLY A 7 -11.22 8.36 -12.62
N GLY A 8 -11.47 7.94 -11.37
CA GLY A 8 -10.95 6.70 -10.80
C GLY A 8 -12.03 5.62 -10.73
N ILE A 9 -11.75 4.55 -9.98
CA ILE A 9 -12.73 3.50 -9.65
C ILE A 9 -13.30 3.75 -8.27
N HIS A 10 -14.62 3.67 -8.13
CA HIS A 10 -15.33 3.73 -6.86
C HIS A 10 -16.14 2.45 -6.65
N VAL A 11 -15.93 1.78 -5.52
CA VAL A 11 -16.70 0.59 -5.12
C VAL A 11 -17.37 0.80 -3.76
N ALA A 12 -18.64 0.38 -3.64
CA ALA A 12 -19.46 0.65 -2.46
C ALA A 12 -19.37 -0.44 -1.38
N THR A 13 -18.90 -1.63 -1.74
CA THR A 13 -18.94 -2.85 -0.94
C THR A 13 -17.54 -3.41 -0.70
N GLU A 14 -17.43 -4.35 0.23
CA GLU A 14 -16.20 -5.14 0.40
C GLU A 14 -15.81 -5.79 -0.94
N THR A 15 -14.55 -5.61 -1.35
CA THR A 15 -14.11 -5.85 -2.72
C THR A 15 -12.74 -6.53 -2.76
N ASP A 16 -12.63 -7.58 -3.56
CA ASP A 16 -11.35 -8.16 -3.99
C ASP A 16 -10.76 -7.29 -5.11
N VAL A 17 -9.46 -7.01 -5.06
CA VAL A 17 -8.71 -6.31 -6.10
C VAL A 17 -7.40 -7.07 -6.37
N GLU A 18 -7.23 -7.54 -7.59
CA GLU A 18 -6.01 -8.19 -8.05
C GLU A 18 -5.32 -7.31 -9.11
N ILE A 19 -4.07 -6.94 -8.84
CA ILE A 19 -3.27 -6.06 -9.70
C ILE A 19 -2.38 -6.92 -10.60
N GLY A 20 -2.20 -6.49 -11.85
CA GLY A 20 -1.42 -7.21 -12.85
C GLY A 20 -2.15 -8.40 -13.45
N VAL A 21 -3.47 -8.47 -13.28
CA VAL A 21 -4.32 -9.58 -13.74
C VAL A 21 -5.58 -9.02 -14.41
N ALA A 22 -6.05 -9.69 -15.47
CA ALA A 22 -7.30 -9.39 -16.14
C ALA A 22 -8.09 -10.67 -16.44
N GLY A 23 -9.40 -10.51 -16.69
CA GLY A 23 -10.28 -11.59 -17.11
C GLY A 23 -10.69 -12.57 -16.00
N ASP A 24 -11.56 -13.49 -16.38
CA ASP A 24 -11.96 -14.67 -15.60
C ASP A 24 -12.12 -15.85 -16.58
N PRO A 25 -11.22 -16.86 -16.59
CA PRO A 25 -10.14 -17.11 -15.63
C PRO A 25 -9.03 -16.03 -15.62
N PRO A 26 -8.23 -15.92 -14.53
CA PRO A 26 -7.16 -14.94 -14.42
C PRO A 26 -6.08 -15.12 -15.49
N VAL A 27 -5.73 -14.03 -16.16
CA VAL A 27 -4.58 -13.95 -17.07
C VAL A 27 -3.64 -12.84 -16.60
N ALA A 28 -2.35 -13.13 -16.54
CA ALA A 28 -1.33 -12.13 -16.23
C ALA A 28 -1.36 -10.99 -17.27
N ALA A 29 -1.59 -9.77 -16.80
CA ALA A 29 -1.77 -8.58 -17.61
C ALA A 29 -1.15 -7.37 -16.88
N PRO A 30 0.15 -7.11 -17.05
CA PRO A 30 0.80 -5.95 -16.46
C PRO A 30 0.08 -4.64 -16.83
N GLY A 31 -0.11 -3.75 -15.87
CA GLY A 31 -0.82 -2.48 -16.07
C GLY A 31 -2.36 -2.61 -16.09
N TRP A 32 -2.87 -3.80 -15.76
CA TRP A 32 -4.30 -4.04 -15.52
C TRP A 32 -4.55 -4.33 -14.06
N LEU A 33 -5.81 -4.17 -13.66
CA LEU A 33 -6.34 -4.70 -12.42
C LEU A 33 -7.68 -5.36 -12.71
N ARG A 34 -8.06 -6.32 -11.88
CA ARG A 34 -9.43 -6.84 -11.82
C ARG A 34 -9.98 -6.73 -10.42
N TYR A 35 -11.28 -6.54 -10.30
CA TYR A 35 -11.96 -6.41 -9.02
C TYR A 35 -13.35 -7.03 -9.06
N ARG A 36 -13.85 -7.44 -7.89
CA ARG A 36 -15.22 -7.91 -7.71
C ARG A 36 -15.69 -7.65 -6.28
N SER A 37 -16.99 -7.47 -6.10
CA SER A 37 -17.54 -7.43 -4.75
C SER A 37 -17.58 -8.82 -4.11
N ARG A 38 -17.28 -8.88 -2.81
CA ARG A 38 -17.49 -10.06 -1.96
C ARG A 38 -18.93 -10.20 -1.48
N THR A 39 -19.73 -9.13 -1.58
CA THR A 39 -21.09 -9.08 -1.04
C THR A 39 -22.10 -8.62 -2.10
N PRO A 40 -23.02 -9.49 -2.56
CA PRO A 40 -23.14 -10.90 -2.20
C PRO A 40 -22.02 -11.76 -2.82
N PRO A 41 -21.78 -12.99 -2.34
CA PRO A 41 -20.75 -13.86 -2.91
C PRO A 41 -21.00 -14.20 -4.38
N GLY A 42 -19.91 -14.44 -5.12
CA GLY A 42 -19.98 -14.93 -6.52
C GLY A 42 -20.21 -13.84 -7.58
N GLN A 43 -19.93 -12.58 -7.27
CA GLN A 43 -19.95 -11.52 -8.28
C GLN A 43 -18.88 -11.75 -9.36
N PRO A 44 -19.17 -11.40 -10.63
CA PRO A 44 -18.21 -11.53 -11.71
C PRO A 44 -17.04 -10.56 -11.54
N TRP A 45 -15.89 -10.93 -12.09
CA TRP A 45 -14.74 -10.04 -12.17
C TRP A 45 -14.93 -8.96 -13.21
N VAL A 46 -14.56 -7.73 -12.85
CA VAL A 46 -14.47 -6.60 -13.75
C VAL A 46 -13.00 -6.23 -13.91
N SER A 47 -12.54 -6.02 -15.14
CA SER A 47 -11.15 -5.61 -15.42
C SER A 47 -11.09 -4.16 -15.87
N ALA A 48 -10.02 -3.47 -15.48
CA ALA A 48 -9.72 -2.11 -15.90
C ALA A 48 -8.21 -1.95 -16.09
N SER A 49 -7.80 -1.13 -17.07
CA SER A 49 -6.40 -0.75 -17.20
C SER A 49 -6.07 0.37 -16.20
N VAL A 50 -4.94 0.24 -15.50
CA VAL A 50 -4.44 1.28 -14.58
C VAL A 50 -4.26 2.60 -15.32
N ALA A 51 -3.71 2.56 -16.54
CA ALA A 51 -3.48 3.74 -17.37
C ALA A 51 -4.78 4.45 -17.82
N SER A 52 -5.93 3.77 -17.75
CA SER A 52 -7.23 4.37 -18.09
C SER A 52 -7.85 5.16 -16.93
N LEU A 53 -7.28 5.07 -15.72
CA LEU A 53 -7.75 5.81 -14.56
C LEU A 53 -7.16 7.21 -14.59
N ALA A 54 -7.96 8.21 -14.99
CA ALA A 54 -7.51 9.59 -15.13
C ALA A 54 -6.93 10.17 -13.83
N SER A 55 -7.45 9.75 -12.67
CA SER A 55 -6.92 10.13 -11.35
C SER A 55 -5.91 9.14 -10.78
N GLY A 56 -5.77 7.95 -11.37
CA GLY A 56 -4.94 6.88 -10.82
C GLY A 56 -5.43 6.37 -9.45
N VAL A 57 -6.72 6.54 -9.11
CA VAL A 57 -7.27 6.16 -7.80
C VAL A 57 -8.28 5.02 -7.92
N PHE A 58 -8.14 4.02 -7.03
CA PHE A 58 -9.16 3.03 -6.71
C PHE A 58 -9.65 3.27 -5.27
N TYR A 59 -10.95 3.53 -5.07
CA TYR A 59 -11.51 3.82 -3.75
C TYR A 59 -12.65 2.88 -3.36
N GLY A 60 -12.53 2.26 -2.18
CA GLY A 60 -13.57 1.45 -1.55
C GLY A 60 -14.25 2.15 -0.37
N ASN A 61 -15.58 2.08 -0.30
CA ASN A 61 -16.34 2.52 0.89
C ASN A 61 -16.24 1.55 2.07
N GLN A 62 -15.78 0.32 1.84
CA GLN A 62 -15.60 -0.74 2.84
C GLN A 62 -14.19 -1.32 2.70
N ASP A 63 -13.97 -2.50 3.29
CA ASP A 63 -12.69 -3.18 3.25
C ASP A 63 -12.30 -3.57 1.82
N LEU A 64 -11.01 -3.40 1.52
CA LEU A 64 -10.42 -3.84 0.25
C LEU A 64 -9.43 -4.96 0.52
N HIS A 65 -9.52 -6.02 -0.29
CA HIS A 65 -8.61 -7.16 -0.24
C HIS A 65 -7.73 -7.12 -1.47
N ILE A 66 -6.43 -6.91 -1.30
CA ILE A 66 -5.54 -6.55 -2.40
C ILE A 66 -4.34 -7.49 -2.50
N SER A 67 -3.93 -7.77 -3.74
CA SER A 67 -2.73 -8.53 -4.08
C SER A 67 -2.29 -8.24 -5.52
N GLY A 68 -1.05 -8.64 -5.87
CA GLY A 68 -0.60 -8.75 -7.25
C GLY A 68 0.59 -7.87 -7.61
N VAL A 69 0.78 -7.66 -8.92
CA VAL A 69 1.97 -6.99 -9.47
C VAL A 69 1.56 -5.73 -10.24
N LEU A 70 1.96 -4.57 -9.75
CA LEU A 70 1.68 -3.27 -10.35
C LEU A 70 2.67 -2.95 -11.48
N SER A 71 2.14 -2.48 -12.60
CA SER A 71 2.89 -1.70 -13.59
C SER A 71 2.18 -0.35 -13.78
N GLY A 72 2.90 0.75 -13.59
CA GLY A 72 2.36 2.11 -13.56
C GLY A 72 2.18 2.68 -12.15
N GLU A 73 1.35 3.72 -12.06
CA GLU A 73 1.12 4.47 -10.83
C GLU A 73 -0.35 4.29 -10.38
N LEU A 74 -0.57 3.93 -9.12
CA LEU A 74 -1.91 3.67 -8.58
C LEU A 74 -1.96 4.03 -7.09
N THR A 75 -3.07 4.62 -6.66
CA THR A 75 -3.43 4.75 -5.24
C THR A 75 -4.69 3.98 -4.95
N ILE A 76 -4.59 3.00 -4.06
CA ILE A 76 -5.72 2.25 -3.52
C ILE A 76 -6.07 2.84 -2.16
N ALA A 77 -7.30 3.32 -2.02
CA ALA A 77 -7.79 3.92 -0.80
C ALA A 77 -9.07 3.21 -0.31
N ALA A 78 -9.18 3.02 1.00
CA ALA A 78 -10.36 2.42 1.61
C ALA A 78 -10.84 3.28 2.78
N ARG A 79 -12.16 3.43 2.90
CA ARG A 79 -12.78 3.90 4.15
C ARG A 79 -12.70 2.82 5.25
N GLY A 80 -12.69 1.56 4.87
CA GLY A 80 -12.48 0.43 5.78
C GLY A 80 -11.01 0.09 5.97
N ASP A 81 -10.76 -1.17 6.30
CA ASP A 81 -9.42 -1.74 6.31
C ASP A 81 -8.92 -2.03 4.89
N ILE A 82 -7.60 -2.01 4.69
CA ILE A 82 -6.96 -2.64 3.53
C ILE A 82 -6.30 -3.92 4.00
N ARG A 83 -6.74 -5.05 3.45
CA ARG A 83 -6.19 -6.38 3.70
C ARG A 83 -5.28 -6.78 2.55
N ILE A 84 -4.01 -7.01 2.88
CA ILE A 84 -3.00 -7.49 1.93
C ILE A 84 -3.06 -9.02 1.95
N GLU A 85 -3.61 -9.60 0.89
CA GLU A 85 -3.88 -11.04 0.78
C GLU A 85 -2.71 -11.83 0.20
N ASP A 86 -1.82 -11.18 -0.53
CA ASP A 86 -0.59 -11.76 -1.08
C ASP A 86 0.41 -10.62 -1.33
N ASP A 87 1.56 -10.95 -1.91
CA ASP A 87 2.55 -10.01 -2.41
C ASP A 87 1.92 -8.83 -3.17
N LEU A 88 2.41 -7.63 -2.88
CA LEU A 88 2.15 -6.41 -3.64
C LEU A 88 3.47 -5.95 -4.22
N ARG A 89 3.71 -6.18 -5.50
CA ARG A 89 5.04 -5.96 -6.09
C ARG A 89 5.01 -4.98 -7.23
N TYR A 90 6.10 -4.25 -7.42
CA TYR A 90 6.34 -3.53 -8.65
C TYR A 90 6.85 -4.49 -9.72
N LEU A 91 6.36 -4.38 -10.94
CA LEU A 91 6.86 -5.15 -12.07
C LEU A 91 8.36 -4.85 -12.28
N GLY A 92 8.77 -3.59 -12.11
CA GLY A 92 10.16 -3.16 -12.17
C GLY A 92 10.98 -3.43 -10.90
N SER A 93 10.66 -4.44 -10.09
CA SER A 93 11.45 -4.81 -8.89
C SER A 93 12.14 -6.17 -9.02
N ASP A 94 13.18 -6.38 -8.22
CA ASP A 94 13.82 -7.70 -8.07
C ASP A 94 12.93 -8.68 -7.25
N PRO A 95 13.28 -9.98 -7.15
CA PRO A 95 12.57 -10.96 -6.32
C PRO A 95 12.33 -10.59 -4.86
N GLN A 96 13.16 -9.71 -4.30
CA GLN A 96 13.13 -9.22 -2.92
C GLN A 96 12.35 -7.90 -2.80
N GLY A 97 11.80 -7.40 -3.90
CA GLY A 97 11.03 -6.16 -3.95
C GLY A 97 11.88 -4.90 -4.10
N THR A 98 13.20 -4.99 -4.24
CA THR A 98 14.05 -3.82 -4.47
C THR A 98 13.69 -3.20 -5.82
N PRO A 99 13.28 -1.92 -5.89
CA PRO A 99 13.03 -1.29 -7.18
C PRO A 99 14.30 -1.22 -8.03
N LEU A 100 14.24 -1.72 -9.26
CA LEU A 100 15.37 -1.71 -10.19
C LEU A 100 15.59 -0.31 -10.79
N PRO A 101 16.81 -0.01 -11.29
CA PRO A 101 17.07 1.21 -12.04
C PRO A 101 16.06 1.38 -13.18
N GLY A 102 15.41 2.54 -13.25
CA GLY A 102 14.37 2.85 -14.25
C GLY A 102 12.96 2.37 -13.89
N CYS A 103 12.74 1.77 -12.72
CA CYS A 103 11.40 1.43 -12.25
C CYS A 103 10.54 2.70 -12.13
N THR A 104 9.44 2.72 -12.88
CA THR A 104 8.45 3.80 -12.89
C THR A 104 7.24 3.50 -12.00
N ASP A 105 7.15 2.30 -11.44
CA ASP A 105 5.96 1.86 -10.72
C ASP A 105 5.90 2.48 -9.31
N LEU A 106 4.70 2.97 -8.92
CA LEU A 106 4.42 3.57 -7.62
C LEU A 106 3.02 3.20 -7.12
N LEU A 107 2.95 2.55 -5.97
CA LEU A 107 1.70 2.17 -5.30
C LEU A 107 1.55 2.95 -3.99
N GLY A 108 0.40 3.60 -3.83
CA GLY A 108 -0.05 4.15 -2.56
C GLY A 108 -1.21 3.32 -2.00
N CYS A 109 -1.16 2.99 -0.70
CA CYS A 109 -2.27 2.39 0.01
C CYS A 109 -2.70 3.31 1.15
N VAL A 110 -3.96 3.75 1.17
CA VAL A 110 -4.51 4.66 2.19
C VAL A 110 -5.75 4.04 2.81
N ALA A 111 -5.67 3.65 4.08
CA ALA A 111 -6.82 3.15 4.84
C ALA A 111 -7.25 4.18 5.88
N GLU A 112 -8.55 4.48 5.95
CA GLU A 112 -9.15 5.11 7.15
C GLU A 112 -9.22 4.11 8.32
N GLY A 113 -9.34 2.81 8.02
CA GLY A 113 -9.14 1.71 8.96
C GLY A 113 -7.66 1.32 9.07
N ASN A 114 -7.41 0.06 9.38
CA ASN A 114 -6.06 -0.52 9.47
C ASN A 114 -5.56 -1.00 8.11
N ILE A 115 -4.25 -1.13 7.97
CA ILE A 115 -3.65 -1.98 6.94
C ILE A 115 -3.24 -3.28 7.60
N ILE A 116 -3.75 -4.40 7.09
CA ILE A 116 -3.63 -5.72 7.71
C ILE A 116 -2.96 -6.68 6.73
N PHE A 117 -1.82 -7.24 7.12
CA PHE A 117 -1.24 -8.39 6.43
C PHE A 117 -2.02 -9.65 6.85
N ALA A 118 -2.77 -10.25 5.91
CA ALA A 118 -3.66 -11.37 6.21
C ALA A 118 -2.89 -12.63 6.62
N ASP A 119 -3.46 -13.44 7.53
CA ASP A 119 -2.96 -14.78 7.86
C ASP A 119 -3.67 -15.82 6.99
N ASN A 120 -3.10 -16.08 5.83
CA ASN A 120 -3.62 -17.03 4.85
C ASN A 120 -2.48 -17.91 4.28
N ALA A 121 -2.77 -18.78 3.32
CA ALA A 121 -1.78 -19.67 2.75
C ALA A 121 -0.66 -18.94 1.98
N ALA A 122 -0.98 -17.87 1.26
CA ALA A 122 -0.04 -17.10 0.46
C ALA A 122 0.98 -16.36 1.35
N ASN A 123 0.50 -15.73 2.41
CA ASN A 123 1.30 -14.93 3.33
C ASN A 123 2.09 -15.76 4.37
N ARG A 124 2.16 -17.09 4.26
CA ARG A 124 2.85 -17.95 5.25
C ARG A 124 4.31 -18.27 4.93
N ASN A 125 4.84 -17.77 3.80
CA ASN A 125 6.22 -18.00 3.40
C ASN A 125 6.86 -16.74 2.80
N ASN A 126 7.08 -15.75 3.67
CA ASN A 126 7.48 -14.38 3.32
C ASN A 126 6.34 -13.59 2.68
N LEU A 127 6.47 -12.26 2.71
CA LEU A 127 5.55 -11.32 2.10
C LEU A 127 6.34 -10.11 1.64
N VAL A 128 6.23 -9.76 0.35
CA VAL A 128 6.90 -8.61 -0.27
C VAL A 128 5.86 -7.54 -0.59
N VAL A 129 6.09 -6.33 -0.08
CA VAL A 129 5.20 -5.19 -0.28
C VAL A 129 5.98 -3.98 -0.80
N ASN A 130 5.68 -3.59 -2.04
CA ASN A 130 6.15 -2.40 -2.71
C ASN A 130 5.02 -1.37 -2.72
N ALA A 131 4.96 -0.54 -1.68
CA ALA A 131 3.95 0.49 -1.55
C ALA A 131 4.29 1.51 -0.46
N VAL A 132 3.77 2.73 -0.61
CA VAL A 132 3.62 3.66 0.52
C VAL A 132 2.32 3.32 1.23
N LEU A 133 2.43 2.80 2.46
CA LEU A 133 1.32 2.38 3.29
C LEU A 133 0.95 3.50 4.28
N MET A 134 -0.31 3.92 4.27
CA MET A 134 -0.87 4.91 5.19
C MET A 134 -2.12 4.38 5.87
N ALA A 135 -2.06 4.26 7.19
CA ALA A 135 -3.19 3.93 8.05
C ALA A 135 -3.56 5.18 8.86
N LEU A 136 -4.67 5.84 8.51
CA LEU A 136 -5.10 7.10 9.09
C LEU A 136 -5.61 6.87 10.51
N ASP A 137 -4.99 7.51 11.49
CA ASP A 137 -5.33 7.39 12.91
C ASP A 137 -5.29 5.95 13.51
N THR A 138 -4.76 4.97 12.78
CA THR A 138 -4.77 3.54 13.13
C THR A 138 -3.38 2.90 12.96
N SER A 139 -3.32 1.58 12.66
CA SER A 139 -2.10 0.77 12.63
C SER A 139 -1.91 -0.01 11.33
N ILE A 140 -0.65 -0.31 11.04
CA ILE A 140 -0.24 -1.32 10.04
C ILE A 140 0.22 -2.56 10.81
N THR A 141 -0.53 -3.67 10.73
CA THR A 141 -0.33 -4.85 11.59
C THR A 141 -0.45 -6.17 10.81
N ALA A 142 0.10 -7.26 11.34
CA ALA A 142 -0.18 -8.60 10.82
C ALA A 142 -1.33 -9.25 11.60
N GLN A 143 -2.26 -9.84 10.87
CA GLN A 143 -3.31 -10.67 11.48
C GLN A 143 -2.67 -11.82 12.26
N ASN A 144 -3.20 -12.12 13.46
CA ASN A 144 -2.72 -13.23 14.30
C ASN A 144 -1.22 -13.18 14.62
N TYR A 145 -0.60 -11.99 14.67
CA TYR A 145 0.84 -11.81 14.82
C TYR A 145 1.45 -12.51 16.04
N ASN A 146 0.66 -12.76 17.10
CA ASN A 146 1.05 -13.35 18.38
C ASN A 146 0.70 -14.83 18.53
N THR A 147 0.19 -15.47 17.48
CA THR A 147 -0.22 -16.87 17.50
C THR A 147 0.30 -17.61 16.29
N GLY A 148 0.28 -18.94 16.33
CA GLY A 148 0.71 -19.78 15.22
C GLY A 148 2.23 -19.93 15.15
N VAL A 149 2.76 -19.99 13.93
CA VAL A 149 4.18 -20.24 13.63
C VAL A 149 4.81 -19.02 12.96
N PRO A 150 6.16 -18.93 12.90
CA PRO A 150 6.83 -17.96 12.07
C PRO A 150 6.42 -18.08 10.59
N ARG A 151 6.18 -16.95 9.94
CA ARG A 151 5.71 -16.83 8.55
C ARG A 151 6.79 -16.33 7.59
N GLY A 152 8.04 -16.30 8.05
CA GLY A 152 9.18 -15.76 7.31
C GLY A 152 9.38 -14.26 7.52
N THR A 153 9.81 -13.57 6.47
CA THR A 153 10.16 -12.15 6.48
C THR A 153 9.08 -11.33 5.77
N LEU A 154 8.67 -10.23 6.40
CA LEU A 154 7.87 -9.18 5.79
C LEU A 154 8.84 -8.12 5.26
N THR A 155 9.03 -8.11 3.95
CA THR A 155 9.87 -7.15 3.25
C THR A 155 9.01 -6.02 2.69
N ILE A 156 9.28 -4.79 3.10
CA ILE A 156 8.56 -3.61 2.63
C ILE A 156 9.55 -2.66 1.97
N TRP A 157 9.27 -2.25 0.74
CA TRP A 157 9.94 -1.14 0.08
C TRP A 157 8.92 -0.03 -0.18
N GLY A 158 9.12 1.13 0.45
CA GLY A 158 8.17 2.23 0.33
C GLY A 158 8.23 3.16 1.53
N GLY A 159 7.06 3.42 2.11
CA GLY A 159 6.92 4.22 3.33
C GLY A 159 5.83 3.65 4.23
N LEU A 160 5.97 3.83 5.54
CA LEU A 160 4.97 3.44 6.53
C LEU A 160 4.51 4.68 7.31
N ILE A 161 3.25 5.02 7.16
CA ILE A 161 2.61 6.15 7.84
C ILE A 161 1.48 5.57 8.68
N GLN A 162 1.62 5.63 10.00
CA GLN A 162 0.65 5.08 10.94
C GLN A 162 0.70 5.88 12.23
N LYS A 163 -0.44 6.05 12.89
CA LYS A 163 -0.51 6.73 14.20
C LYS A 163 0.01 5.83 15.31
N TYR A 164 -0.41 4.57 15.29
CA TYR A 164 0.00 3.56 16.23
C TYR A 164 0.80 2.49 15.51
N ARG A 165 1.94 2.12 16.08
CA ARG A 165 2.78 1.07 15.50
C ARG A 165 2.11 -0.29 15.71
N GLY A 166 1.68 -0.92 14.62
CA GLY A 166 1.16 -2.27 14.66
C GLY A 166 2.25 -3.35 14.81
N PRO A 167 2.03 -4.38 15.64
CA PRO A 167 2.90 -5.54 15.70
C PRO A 167 2.71 -6.43 14.47
N VAL A 168 3.77 -7.11 14.05
CA VAL A 168 3.72 -8.08 12.92
C VAL A 168 4.27 -9.46 13.30
N GLY A 169 4.83 -9.60 14.49
CA GLY A 169 5.37 -10.85 15.01
C GLY A 169 5.81 -10.71 16.47
N THR A 170 6.12 -11.84 17.11
CA THR A 170 6.70 -11.91 18.45
C THR A 170 8.09 -12.52 18.40
N PHE A 171 8.92 -12.18 19.38
CA PHE A 171 10.32 -12.60 19.45
C PHE A 171 10.66 -13.07 20.86
N SER A 172 11.49 -14.10 20.94
CA SER A 172 12.07 -14.61 22.18
C SER A 172 13.57 -14.82 21.97
N GLY A 173 14.41 -14.23 22.81
CA GLY A 173 15.87 -14.31 22.67
C GLY A 173 16.41 -13.79 21.32
N GLY A 174 15.70 -12.85 20.68
CA GLY A 174 16.05 -12.31 19.35
C GLY A 174 15.62 -13.20 18.17
N ALA A 175 15.14 -14.42 18.43
CA ALA A 175 14.56 -15.30 17.42
C ALA A 175 13.05 -15.03 17.30
N ILE A 176 12.52 -15.16 16.08
CA ILE A 176 11.09 -15.04 15.84
C ILE A 176 10.34 -16.24 16.43
N THR A 177 9.19 -15.98 17.06
CA THR A 177 8.31 -17.01 17.63
C THR A 177 6.99 -17.14 16.86
N THR A 178 6.38 -16.01 16.48
CA THR A 178 5.13 -15.98 15.69
C THR A 178 5.14 -14.79 14.71
N GLY A 179 4.37 -14.86 13.64
CA GLY A 179 4.24 -13.76 12.66
C GLY A 179 5.48 -13.58 11.79
N TYR A 180 5.88 -12.33 11.49
CA TYR A 180 6.96 -12.00 10.57
C TYR A 180 8.18 -11.37 11.22
N ARG A 181 9.35 -11.65 10.63
CA ARG A 181 10.56 -10.85 10.82
C ARG A 181 10.41 -9.59 9.97
N LYS A 182 10.81 -8.43 10.51
CA LYS A 182 10.72 -7.15 9.81
C LYS A 182 11.94 -6.92 8.93
N ASP A 183 11.71 -6.50 7.70
CA ASP A 183 12.73 -6.05 6.76
C ASP A 183 12.21 -4.84 5.97
N TYR A 184 12.37 -3.63 6.53
CA TYR A 184 11.74 -2.42 6.01
C TYR A 184 12.79 -1.49 5.39
N HIS A 185 12.55 -1.14 4.14
CA HIS A 185 13.40 -0.28 3.33
C HIS A 185 12.61 0.92 2.85
N TYR A 186 13.21 2.10 3.00
CA TYR A 186 12.61 3.32 2.50
C TYR A 186 12.84 3.44 0.98
N ASP A 187 11.76 3.61 0.22
CA ASP A 187 11.87 3.90 -1.21
C ASP A 187 12.12 5.39 -1.40
N THR A 188 13.37 5.77 -1.65
CA THR A 188 13.77 7.18 -1.78
C THR A 188 13.10 7.90 -2.94
N ARG A 189 12.58 7.18 -3.94
CA ARG A 189 11.89 7.78 -5.10
C ARG A 189 10.62 8.51 -4.70
N VAL A 190 10.01 8.13 -3.58
CA VAL A 190 8.75 8.72 -3.09
C VAL A 190 8.89 10.18 -2.65
N THR A 191 10.12 10.65 -2.45
CA THR A 191 10.43 12.07 -2.16
C THR A 191 10.25 12.97 -3.38
N ALA A 192 10.53 12.46 -4.58
CA ALA A 192 10.47 13.21 -5.83
C ALA A 192 9.20 12.91 -6.64
N ARG A 193 8.59 11.73 -6.42
CA ARG A 193 7.37 11.27 -7.09
C ARG A 193 6.45 10.61 -6.08
N THR A 194 5.26 11.16 -5.89
CA THR A 194 4.29 10.60 -4.96
C THR A 194 3.24 9.79 -5.71
N PRO A 195 2.65 8.75 -5.10
CA PRO A 195 1.54 8.05 -5.74
C PRO A 195 0.40 9.03 -6.08
N PRO A 196 -0.39 8.75 -7.14
CA PRO A 196 -1.43 9.67 -7.60
C PRO A 196 -2.41 10.04 -6.48
N ALA A 197 -2.68 11.33 -6.29
CA ALA A 197 -3.59 11.82 -5.26
C ALA A 197 -3.31 11.34 -3.82
N PHE A 198 -2.07 10.95 -3.52
CA PHE A 198 -1.70 10.50 -2.19
C PHE A 198 -1.68 11.68 -1.20
N PRO A 199 -2.16 11.52 0.03
CA PRO A 199 -2.13 12.61 1.01
C PRO A 199 -0.68 12.98 1.32
N LEU A 200 -0.29 14.20 0.98
CA LEU A 200 1.01 14.72 1.35
C LEU A 200 0.95 15.20 2.80
N THR A 201 2.02 14.96 3.56
CA THR A 201 2.26 15.73 4.78
C THR A 201 2.29 17.19 4.34
N GLY A 202 1.31 17.99 4.80
CA GLY A 202 1.02 19.32 4.26
C GLY A 202 2.28 20.08 3.85
N ALA A 203 2.26 20.63 2.64
CA ALA A 203 3.38 21.35 2.06
C ALA A 203 3.94 22.35 3.08
N TYR A 204 5.13 22.09 3.62
CA TYR A 204 5.99 23.16 4.09
C TYR A 204 6.69 23.69 2.84
N GLU A 205 6.03 24.60 2.14
CA GLU A 205 6.75 25.54 1.29
C GLU A 205 7.40 26.55 2.24
N GLN A 206 8.72 26.56 2.30
CA GLN A 206 9.44 27.63 2.99
C GLN A 206 9.35 28.89 2.10
N VAL A 207 8.23 29.61 2.19
CA VAL A 207 7.86 30.65 1.23
C VAL A 207 8.72 31.92 1.35
N ALA A 208 9.41 32.12 2.48
CA ALA A 208 10.47 33.11 2.63
C ALA A 208 11.22 32.90 3.96
N TRP A 209 12.49 33.29 3.99
CA TRP A 209 13.24 33.57 5.20
C TRP A 209 13.59 35.07 5.15
N LEU A 210 13.28 35.83 6.19
CA LEU A 210 13.64 37.25 6.30
C LEU A 210 14.62 37.43 7.47
N GLU A 211 15.90 37.67 7.17
CA GLU A 211 16.88 38.20 8.14
C GLU A 211 16.58 39.67 8.34
N THR A 212 15.87 39.97 9.42
CA THR A 212 15.91 41.30 10.01
C THR A 212 17.04 41.31 11.03
N TRP A 213 18.13 41.98 10.66
CA TRP A 213 19.14 42.42 11.61
C TRP A 213 18.53 43.52 12.47
N ASP A 214 18.48 43.28 13.78
CA ASP A 214 18.28 44.35 14.75
C ASP A 214 19.64 44.65 15.38
N ASP A 215 20.17 45.84 15.11
CA ASP A 215 21.42 46.36 15.69
C ASP A 215 21.26 46.74 17.19
N SER A 216 20.21 46.26 17.87
CA SER A 216 19.93 46.62 19.27
C SER A 216 20.85 46.00 20.32
N TYR A 217 21.89 45.25 19.96
CA TYR A 217 22.83 44.68 20.96
C TYR A 217 24.30 44.88 20.58
N PRO A 218 24.92 45.98 21.03
CA PRO A 218 26.36 46.15 20.98
C PRO A 218 26.99 45.58 22.26
N PHE A 219 27.36 44.30 22.28
CA PHE A 219 28.36 43.79 23.24
C PHE A 219 29.23 42.71 22.58
#